data_AF-A0A645FEQ0-F1
#
_entry.id   AF-A0A645FEQ0-F1
#
_cell.length_a   1.000
_cell.length_b   1.000
_cell.length_c   1.000
_cell.angle_alpha   90.00
_cell.angle_beta   90.00
_cell.angle_gamma   90.00
#
_symmetry.space_group_name_H-M   'P 1'
#
loop_
_entity.id
_entity.type
_entity.pdbx_description
1 polymer ?
#
loop_
_entity_poly.entity_id
_entity_poly.type
_entity_poly.pdbx_seq_one_letter_code
_entity_poly.pdbx_strand_id
1 'polypeptide(L)'
;MAVYAEFIHINAFHQPGVQAYKLAAKGALAVREQLFAGLSERPVTGTAAELAAKAGLADHVAETAGWLNRAALNPGQYRVDRKYCTEARDWVYTVK
;
A
#
# COMPACT_ATOMS: atom_id res chain seq x y z
N MET A 1 -20.65 -43.87 -26.64
CA MET A 1 -19.20 -43.66 -26.45
C MET A 1 -18.97 -42.17 -26.45
N ALA A 2 -18.65 -41.61 -25.27
CA ALA A 2 -18.11 -40.27 -24.94
C ALA A 2 -18.47 -39.11 -25.91
N VAL A 3 -19.42 -38.23 -25.61
CA VAL A 3 -19.32 -37.08 -24.67
C VAL A 3 -18.05 -36.25 -24.89
N TYR A 4 -18.18 -35.07 -25.52
CA TYR A 4 -17.71 -33.76 -25.04
C TYR A 4 -17.55 -32.79 -26.22
N ALA A 5 -18.67 -32.26 -26.69
CA ALA A 5 -18.71 -31.04 -27.50
C ALA A 5 -19.76 -30.11 -26.90
N GLU A 6 -19.70 -29.95 -25.59
CA GLU A 6 -20.52 -29.00 -24.86
C GLU A 6 -19.66 -27.77 -24.58
N PHE A 7 -20.18 -26.61 -24.95
CA PHE A 7 -19.68 -25.28 -24.62
C PHE A 7 -18.42 -24.82 -25.36
N ILE A 8 -18.60 -24.45 -26.64
CA ILE A 8 -18.05 -23.17 -27.13
C ILE A 8 -18.84 -22.04 -26.43
N HIS A 9 -18.75 -21.97 -25.10
CA HIS A 9 -18.77 -20.69 -24.42
C HIS A 9 -17.31 -20.32 -24.30
N ILE A 10 -16.82 -19.65 -25.35
CA ILE A 10 -15.82 -18.63 -25.14
C ILE A 10 -16.52 -17.54 -24.30
N ASN A 11 -16.70 -17.80 -23.01
CA ASN A 11 -16.85 -16.75 -22.04
C ASN A 11 -15.45 -16.17 -21.87
N ALA A 12 -15.06 -15.30 -22.80
CA ALA A 12 -13.78 -14.61 -22.79
C ALA A 12 -13.59 -13.67 -21.59
N PHE A 13 -14.49 -13.64 -20.60
CA PHE A 13 -14.42 -12.62 -19.56
C PHE A 13 -15.08 -12.97 -18.24
N HIS A 14 -14.69 -14.09 -17.61
CA HIS A 14 -14.79 -14.19 -16.16
C HIS A 14 -13.48 -14.76 -15.63
N GLN A 15 -12.48 -13.88 -15.48
CA GLN A 15 -11.40 -14.10 -14.52
C GLN A 15 -11.92 -13.67 -13.15
N PRO A 16 -12.43 -14.58 -12.29
CA PRO A 16 -12.81 -14.26 -10.91
C PRO A 16 -11.63 -13.67 -10.11
N GLY A 17 -10.39 -13.91 -10.55
CA GLY A 17 -9.19 -13.30 -9.98
C GLY A 17 -8.95 -11.84 -10.39
N VAL A 18 -9.41 -11.37 -11.56
CA VAL A 18 -9.05 -10.02 -12.05
C VAL A 18 -9.84 -8.92 -11.34
N GLN A 19 -11.11 -9.18 -11.00
CA GLN A 19 -11.94 -8.26 -10.22
C GLN A 19 -11.44 -8.18 -8.78
N ALA A 20 -11.12 -9.32 -8.17
CA ALA A 20 -10.51 -9.39 -6.84
C ALA A 20 -9.15 -8.69 -6.80
N TYR A 21 -8.30 -8.91 -7.80
CA TYR A 21 -7.02 -8.22 -7.96
C TYR A 21 -7.20 -6.71 -8.14
N LYS A 22 -8.14 -6.27 -8.98
CA LYS A 22 -8.43 -4.84 -9.19
C LYS A 22 -9.00 -4.17 -7.94
N LEU A 23 -9.82 -4.88 -7.17
CA LEU A 23 -10.37 -4.40 -5.90
C LEU A 23 -9.29 -4.34 -4.81
N ALA A 24 -8.44 -5.34 -4.70
CA ALA A 24 -7.30 -5.35 -3.79
C ALA A 24 -6.26 -4.29 -4.15
N ALA A 25 -5.98 -4.10 -5.44
CA ALA A 25 -5.09 -3.04 -5.93
C ALA A 25 -5.66 -1.64 -5.67
N LYS A 26 -6.99 -1.46 -5.80
CA LYS A 26 -7.68 -0.23 -5.37
C LYS A 26 -7.63 -0.04 -3.85
N GLY A 27 -7.79 -1.10 -3.07
CA GLY A 27 -7.68 -1.07 -1.62
C GLY A 27 -6.28 -0.64 -1.15
N ALA A 28 -5.23 -1.22 -1.73
CA ALA A 28 -3.85 -0.85 -1.42
C ALA A 28 -3.53 0.59 -1.83
N LEU A 29 -4.12 1.09 -2.92
CA LEU A 29 -4.00 2.49 -3.33
C LEU A 29 -4.73 3.43 -2.37
N ALA A 30 -5.93 3.05 -1.91
CA ALA A 30 -6.71 3.83 -0.94
C ALA A 30 -5.98 3.95 0.41
N VAL A 31 -5.37 2.86 0.90
CA VAL A 31 -4.54 2.88 2.12
C VAL A 31 -3.37 3.84 1.95
N ARG A 32 -2.70 3.84 0.79
CA ARG A 32 -1.63 4.78 0.48
C ARG A 32 -2.12 6.24 0.48
N GLU A 33 -3.24 6.51 -0.18
CA GLU A 33 -3.80 7.86 -0.26
C GLU A 33 -4.23 8.37 1.12
N GLN A 34 -4.90 7.53 1.91
CA GLN A 34 -5.28 7.86 3.29
C GLN A 34 -4.05 8.11 4.17
N LEU A 35 -3.01 7.28 4.06
CA LEU A 35 -1.74 7.46 4.78
C LEU A 35 -1.16 8.84 4.50
N PHE A 36 -0.93 9.17 3.23
CA PHE A 36 -0.29 10.45 2.91
C PHE A 36 -1.22 11.63 3.13
N ALA A 37 -2.54 11.50 2.95
CA ALA A 37 -3.49 12.56 3.29
C ALA A 37 -3.43 12.92 4.77
N GLY A 38 -3.39 11.92 5.66
CA GLY A 38 -3.25 12.13 7.12
C GLY A 38 -1.88 12.68 7.55
N LEU A 39 -0.86 12.59 6.69
CA LEU A 39 0.50 13.09 6.94
C LEU A 39 0.84 14.36 6.13
N SER A 40 -0.08 14.87 5.30
CA SER A 40 0.16 16.01 4.39
C SER A 40 0.09 17.36 5.08
N GLU A 41 -0.58 17.45 6.23
CA GLU A 41 -0.82 18.75 6.87
C GLU A 41 0.45 19.39 7.43
N ARG A 42 1.43 18.58 7.87
CA ARG A 42 2.67 19.05 8.48
C ARG A 42 3.78 18.04 8.26
N PRO A 43 5.05 18.50 8.13
CA PRO A 43 6.17 17.59 8.10
C PRO A 43 6.18 16.77 9.38
N VAL A 44 6.15 15.45 9.22
CA VAL A 44 5.97 14.51 10.33
C VAL A 44 7.05 13.47 10.27
N THR A 45 7.69 13.27 11.42
CA THR A 45 8.77 12.31 11.61
C THR A 45 8.33 11.26 12.63
N GLY A 46 8.64 10.00 12.34
CA GLY A 46 8.35 8.89 13.23
C GLY A 46 8.64 7.54 12.58
N THR A 47 8.51 6.48 13.36
CA THR A 47 8.53 5.11 12.85
C THR A 47 7.29 4.82 12.00
N ALA A 48 7.33 3.76 11.20
CA ALA A 48 6.17 3.35 10.41
C ALA A 48 4.92 3.09 11.28
N ALA A 49 5.09 2.55 12.49
CA ALA A 49 4.00 2.32 13.44
C ALA A 49 3.38 3.63 13.94
N GLU A 50 4.19 4.63 14.29
CA GLU A 50 3.72 5.94 14.73
C GLU A 50 2.99 6.69 13.62
N LEU A 51 3.53 6.63 12.40
CA LEU A 51 2.93 7.27 11.23
C LEU A 51 1.63 6.58 10.82
N ALA A 52 1.58 5.25 10.90
CA ALA A 52 0.37 4.48 10.69
C ALA A 52 -0.70 4.87 11.73
N ALA A 53 -0.34 4.97 13.01
CA ALA A 53 -1.26 5.39 14.06
C ALA A 53 -1.80 6.81 13.83
N LYS A 54 -0.94 7.76 13.44
CA LYS A 54 -1.35 9.14 13.08
C LYS A 54 -2.30 9.20 11.90
N ALA A 55 -2.14 8.30 10.92
CA ALA A 55 -3.02 8.21 9.77
C ALA A 55 -4.29 7.36 10.00
N GLY A 56 -4.49 6.82 11.20
CA GLY A 56 -5.63 5.94 11.51
C GLY A 56 -5.52 4.55 10.88
N LEU A 57 -4.29 4.11 10.55
CA LEU A 57 -3.95 2.85 9.88
C LEU A 57 -3.13 1.92 10.79
N ALA A 58 -3.37 1.96 12.10
CA ALA A 58 -2.59 1.22 13.10
C ALA A 58 -2.61 -0.31 12.90
N ASP A 59 -3.63 -0.89 12.26
CA ASP A 59 -3.67 -2.30 11.86
C ASP A 59 -2.82 -2.62 10.61
N HIS A 60 -2.46 -1.59 9.84
CA HIS A 60 -1.75 -1.70 8.55
C HIS A 60 -0.30 -1.18 8.65
N VAL A 61 0.39 -1.42 9.77
CA VAL A 61 1.79 -0.96 9.96
C VAL A 61 2.73 -1.50 8.89
N ALA A 62 2.63 -2.79 8.54
CA ALA A 62 3.50 -3.41 7.54
C ALA A 62 3.30 -2.82 6.14
N GLU A 63 2.05 -2.58 5.75
CA GLU A 63 1.72 -1.95 4.47
C GLU A 63 2.18 -0.49 4.45
N THR A 64 1.96 0.25 5.54
CA THR A 64 2.45 1.62 5.75
C THR A 64 3.97 1.69 5.60
N ALA A 65 4.71 0.79 6.26
CA ALA A 65 6.16 0.69 6.15
C ALA A 65 6.60 0.45 4.70
N GLY A 66 5.92 -0.46 3.98
CA GLY A 66 6.17 -0.73 2.56
C GLY A 66 5.96 0.50 1.68
N TRP A 67 4.89 1.26 1.90
CA TRP A 67 4.59 2.49 1.16
C TRP A 67 5.58 3.61 1.45
N LEU A 68 5.92 3.86 2.72
CA LEU A 68 6.91 4.85 3.13
C LEU A 68 8.30 4.50 2.59
N ASN A 69 8.67 3.22 2.64
CA ASN A 69 9.93 2.73 2.08
C ASN A 69 10.00 2.97 0.57
N ARG A 70 8.92 2.65 -0.15
CA ARG A 70 8.84 2.87 -1.60
C ARG A 70 8.90 4.36 -1.96
N ALA A 71 8.22 5.20 -1.19
CA ALA A 71 8.22 6.66 -1.36
C ALA A 71 9.60 7.28 -1.04
N ALA A 72 10.31 6.75 -0.05
CA ALA A 72 11.66 7.22 0.28
C ALA A 72 12.70 6.86 -0.81
N LEU A 73 12.52 5.73 -1.49
CA LEU A 73 13.38 5.31 -2.61
C LEU A 73 13.01 5.98 -3.94
N ASN A 74 11.75 6.37 -4.10
CA ASN A 74 11.24 7.02 -5.30
C ASN A 74 10.51 8.30 -4.88
N PRO A 75 11.21 9.45 -4.80
CA PRO A 75 10.60 10.74 -4.49
C PRO A 75 9.79 11.23 -5.70
N GLY A 76 8.68 10.55 -5.98
CA GLY A 76 7.71 10.95 -6.97
C GLY A 76 6.73 11.94 -6.35
N GLN A 77 5.51 11.48 -6.11
CA GLN A 77 4.41 12.30 -5.62
C GLN A 77 4.52 12.68 -4.13
N TYR A 78 5.30 11.95 -3.33
CA TYR A 78 5.48 12.18 -1.89
C TYR A 78 6.96 12.31 -1.57
N ARG A 79 7.34 13.37 -0.85
CA ARG A 79 8.72 13.56 -0.38
C ARG A 79 8.87 12.90 0.98
N VAL A 80 9.39 11.67 0.96
CA VAL A 80 9.71 10.92 2.18
C VAL A 80 11.22 10.78 2.27
N ASP A 81 11.78 11.13 3.41
CA ASP A 81 13.15 10.80 3.78
C ASP A 81 13.12 9.64 4.78
N ARG A 82 14.14 8.78 4.78
CA ARG A 82 14.25 7.71 5.79
C ARG A 82 15.66 7.67 6.35
N LYS A 83 15.75 7.48 7.66
CA LYS A 83 17.02 7.27 8.37
C LYS A 83 16.86 6.09 9.31
N TYR A 84 17.83 5.18 9.30
CA TYR A 84 17.86 4.11 10.30
C TYR A 84 18.24 4.69 11.66
N CYS A 85 17.39 4.48 12.67
CA CYS A 85 17.65 4.89 14.04
C CYS A 85 18.19 3.69 14.82
N THR A 86 19.44 3.76 15.25
CA THR A 86 20.10 2.69 16.02
C THR A 86 19.52 2.51 17.42
N GLU A 87 18.96 3.58 18.00
CA GLU A 87 18.33 3.56 19.33
C GLU A 87 16.98 2.85 19.30
N ALA A 88 16.12 3.18 18.33
CA ALA A 88 14.85 2.50 18.10
C ALA A 88 15.01 1.13 17.42
N ARG A 89 16.20 0.82 16.88
CA ARG A 89 16.47 -0.33 16.00
C ARG A 89 15.49 -0.43 14.83
N ASP A 90 15.01 0.71 14.35
CA ASP A 90 13.96 0.80 13.33
C ASP A 90 14.22 1.96 12.35
N TRP A 91 13.52 1.95 11.23
CA TRP A 91 13.55 3.02 10.26
C TRP A 91 12.62 4.16 10.70
N VAL A 92 13.21 5.35 10.81
CA VAL A 92 12.47 6.58 11.06
C VAL A 92 12.26 7.28 9.72
N TYR A 93 11.02 7.57 9.41
CA TYR A 93 10.60 8.24 8.18
C TYR A 93 10.25 9.68 8.49
N THR A 94 10.59 10.59 7.57
CA THR A 94 10.19 12.00 7.60
C THR A 94 9.42 12.29 6.33
N VAL A 95 8.11 12.52 6.45
CA VAL A 95 7.26 12.95 5.36
C VAL A 95 7.26 14.48 5.33
N LYS A 96 7.51 15.08 4.16
CA LYS A 96 7.60 16.53 3.94
C LYS A 96 6.46 17.06 3.08
#